data_AF-A0A442MB51-F1
#
_entry.id   AF-A0A442MB51-F1
#
_cell.length_a   1.000
_cell.length_b   1.000
_cell.length_c   1.000
_cell.angle_alpha   90.00
_cell.angle_beta   90.00
_cell.angle_gamma   90.00
#
_symmetry.space_group_name_H-M   'P 1'
#
loop_
_entity.id
_entity.type
_entity.pdbx_description
1 polymer ?
#
loop_
_entity_poly.entity_id
_entity_poly.type
_entity_poly.pdbx_seq_one_letter_code
_entity_poly.pdbx_strand_id
1 'polypeptide(L)'
;MTAYNTIQPFKDWIAVVEQHYGSLDKFSDASTVRIQLEHVNDTLAENEELITHLTTAEAWPWEQDNKFLRDLKEQLEQWLARRSSPTTTNT
;
A
#
# COMPACT_ATOMS: atom_id res chain seq x y z
N MET A 1 16.21 15.53 -13.14
CA MET A 1 15.00 14.68 -13.09
C MET A 1 14.72 14.43 -11.63
N THR A 2 13.66 15.00 -11.08
CA THR A 2 13.15 14.61 -9.76
C THR A 2 12.72 13.17 -9.87
N ALA A 3 13.25 12.29 -9.03
CA ALA A 3 12.70 10.96 -8.93
C ALA A 3 11.22 11.10 -8.53
N TYR A 4 10.28 10.76 -9.41
CA TYR A 4 8.93 10.36 -9.05
C TYR A 4 9.03 9.35 -7.89
N ASN A 5 8.90 9.85 -6.67
CA ASN A 5 8.89 9.03 -5.46
C ASN A 5 7.45 8.55 -5.27
N THR A 6 7.07 7.55 -6.05
CA THR A 6 5.69 7.02 -6.12
C THR A 6 5.23 6.39 -4.80
N ILE A 7 6.17 6.10 -3.89
CA ILE A 7 5.87 5.43 -2.62
C ILE A 7 5.83 6.35 -1.39
N GLN A 8 6.30 7.60 -1.48
CA GLN A 8 6.34 8.52 -0.33
C GLN A 8 4.98 8.74 0.34
N PRO A 9 3.88 8.95 -0.42
CA PRO A 9 2.57 9.20 0.19
C PRO A 9 2.11 8.04 1.09
N PHE A 10 2.42 6.80 0.70
CA PHE A 10 2.08 5.61 1.47
C PHE A 10 2.94 5.49 2.73
N LYS A 11 4.23 5.80 2.64
CA LYS A 11 5.13 5.83 3.80
C LYS A 11 4.69 6.87 4.82
N ASP A 12 4.33 8.07 4.35
CA ASP A 12 3.87 9.15 5.20
C ASP A 12 2.54 8.77 5.89
N TRP A 13 1.62 8.16 5.16
CA TRP A 13 0.36 7.68 5.74
C TRP A 13 0.59 6.60 6.82
N ILE A 14 1.44 5.60 6.56
CA ILE A 14 1.77 4.58 7.57
C ILE A 14 2.40 5.24 8.80
N ALA A 15 3.33 6.17 8.61
CA ALA A 15 3.97 6.88 9.72
C ALA A 15 2.96 7.66 10.57
N VAL A 16 1.99 8.33 9.94
CA VAL A 16 0.88 9.01 10.64
C VAL A 16 0.03 8.00 11.41
N VAL A 17 -0.31 6.86 10.80
CA VAL A 17 -1.07 5.81 11.48
C VAL A 17 -0.31 5.25 12.69
N GLU A 18 0.98 4.97 12.54
CA GLU A 18 1.83 4.48 13.63
C GLU A 18 2.00 5.53 14.74
N GLN A 19 2.18 6.80 14.39
CA GLN A 19 2.34 7.88 15.35
C GLN A 19 1.07 8.10 16.19
N HIS A 20 -0.11 8.03 15.57
CA HIS A 20 -1.37 8.34 16.26
C HIS A 20 -2.04 7.12 16.90
N TYR A 21 -1.91 5.94 16.29
CA TYR A 21 -2.61 4.72 16.71
C TYR A 21 -1.67 3.64 17.25
N GLY A 22 -0.35 3.80 17.07
CA GLY A 22 0.68 2.86 17.53
C GLY A 22 0.93 1.69 16.59
N SER A 23 -0.02 1.34 15.72
CA SER A 23 0.14 0.38 14.63
C SER A 23 -1.05 0.42 13.67
N LEU A 24 -0.86 -0.09 12.45
CA LEU A 24 -1.96 -0.31 11.50
C LEU A 24 -3.07 -1.21 12.10
N ASP A 25 -2.72 -2.21 12.90
CA ASP A 25 -3.70 -3.08 13.57
C ASP A 25 -4.61 -2.35 14.57
N LYS A 26 -4.17 -1.22 15.11
CA LYS A 26 -4.97 -0.39 16.03
C LYS A 26 -5.76 0.69 15.31
N PHE A 27 -5.46 0.93 14.03
CA PHE A 27 -6.28 1.78 13.19
C PHE A 27 -7.69 1.20 13.08
N SER A 28 -8.71 2.05 13.04
CA SER A 28 -10.12 1.64 13.08
C SER A 28 -10.90 2.02 11.82
N ASP A 29 -10.37 2.91 10.99
CA ASP A 29 -11.09 3.43 9.82
C ASP A 29 -10.87 2.53 8.59
N ALA A 30 -11.81 1.61 8.40
CA ALA A 30 -11.80 0.71 7.25
C ALA A 30 -12.02 1.42 5.91
N SER A 31 -12.69 2.58 5.89
CA SER A 31 -12.92 3.34 4.65
C SER A 31 -11.60 3.94 4.17
N THR A 32 -10.84 4.53 5.09
CA THR A 32 -9.48 5.03 4.78
C THR A 32 -8.56 3.90 4.32
N VAL A 33 -8.60 2.71 4.95
CA VAL A 33 -7.81 1.56 4.48
C VAL A 33 -8.18 1.13 3.06
N ARG A 34 -9.46 1.15 2.70
CA ARG A 34 -9.91 0.83 1.32
C ARG A 34 -9.39 1.85 0.30
N ILE A 35 -9.46 3.14 0.62
CA ILE A 35 -8.94 4.21 -0.25
C ILE A 35 -7.43 4.04 -0.46
N GLN A 36 -6.68 3.74 0.60
CA GLN A 36 -5.24 3.48 0.48
C GLN A 36 -4.95 2.23 -0.36
N LEU A 37 -5.74 1.17 -0.21
CA LEU A 37 -5.61 -0.03 -1.03
C LEU A 37 -5.88 0.25 -2.52
N GLU A 38 -6.90 1.05 -2.83
CA GLU A 38 -7.19 1.51 -4.20
C GLU A 38 -5.99 2.28 -4.78
N HIS A 39 -5.48 3.28 -4.05
CA HIS A 39 -4.31 4.05 -4.47
C HIS A 39 -3.06 3.18 -4.69
N VAL A 40 -2.82 2.16 -3.84
CA VAL A 40 -1.72 1.20 -4.01
C VAL A 40 -1.89 0.41 -5.30
N ASN A 41 -3.11 -0.04 -5.62
CA ASN A 41 -3.38 -0.76 -6.86
C ASN A 41 -3.18 0.12 -8.10
N ASP A 42 -3.66 1.35 -8.07
CA ASP A 42 -3.48 2.31 -9.17
C ASP A 42 -2.00 2.59 -9.41
N THR A 43 -1.23 2.84 -8.34
CA THR A 43 0.21 3.09 -8.44
C THR A 43 0.96 1.87 -8.99
N LEU A 44 0.57 0.65 -8.59
CA LEU A 44 1.17 -0.57 -9.16
C LEU A 44 0.86 -0.70 -10.65
N ALA A 45 -0.37 -0.40 -11.09
CA ALA A 45 -0.75 -0.45 -12.49
C ALA A 45 0.00 0.60 -13.33
N GLU A 46 0.12 1.84 -12.83
CA GLU A 46 0.90 2.90 -13.45
C GLU A 46 2.39 2.49 -13.57
N ASN A 47 2.96 1.90 -12.52
CA ASN A 47 4.34 1.42 -12.56
C ASN A 47 4.53 0.29 -13.59
N GLU A 48 3.58 -0.64 -13.70
CA GLU A 48 3.61 -1.73 -14.71
C GLU A 48 3.51 -1.21 -16.15
N GLU A 49 2.66 -0.19 -16.39
CA GLU A 49 2.57 0.51 -17.67
C GLU A 49 3.90 1.22 -18.00
N LEU A 50 4.45 1.98 -17.05
CA LEU A 50 5.73 2.68 -17.22
C LEU A 50 6.89 1.73 -17.49
N ILE A 51 6.99 0.61 -16.75
CA ILE A 51 8.00 -0.43 -16.99
C ILE A 51 7.88 -1.00 -18.41
N THR A 52 6.64 -1.22 -18.88
CA THR A 52 6.39 -1.74 -20.23
C THR A 52 6.84 -0.76 -21.32
N HIS A 53 6.73 0.55 -21.07
CA HIS A 53 7.15 1.60 -22.01
C HIS A 53 8.63 1.97 -21.92
N LEU A 54 9.32 1.62 -20.82
CA LEU A 54 10.76 1.84 -20.66
C LEU A 54 11.55 0.72 -21.38
N THR A 55 11.90 0.94 -22.64
CA THR A 55 12.71 0.01 -23.47
C THR A 55 14.18 -0.09 -23.06
N THR A 56 14.63 0.73 -22.13
CA THR A 56 16.01 0.78 -21.65
C THR A 56 16.01 0.62 -20.14
N ALA A 57 16.73 -0.41 -19.68
CA ALA A 57 16.99 -0.73 -18.28
C ALA A 57 17.87 0.31 -17.58
N GLU A 58 17.53 1.60 -17.69
CA GLU A 58 17.89 2.55 -16.63
C GLU A 58 17.02 2.18 -15.45
N ALA A 59 17.58 1.32 -14.60
CA ALA A 59 16.98 0.77 -13.39
C ALA A 59 16.66 1.90 -12.40
N TRP A 60 15.60 2.63 -12.68
CA TRP A 60 14.86 3.38 -11.68
C TRP A 60 14.45 2.41 -10.56
N PRO A 61 14.34 2.84 -9.30
CA PRO A 61 14.06 1.96 -8.15
C PRO A 61 12.67 1.28 -8.16
N TRP A 62 12.01 1.15 -9.32
CA TRP A 62 10.70 0.51 -9.49
C TRP A 62 10.63 -0.88 -8.85
N GLU A 63 11.71 -1.67 -8.84
CA GLU A 63 11.68 -2.99 -8.22
C GLU A 63 11.52 -2.90 -6.69
N GLN A 64 12.26 -1.98 -6.04
CA GLN A 64 12.15 -1.75 -4.60
C GLN A 64 10.81 -1.10 -4.24
N ASP A 65 10.38 -0.12 -5.05
CA ASP A 65 9.12 0.59 -4.87
C ASP A 65 7.92 -0.34 -5.08
N ASN A 66 7.92 -1.15 -6.15
CA ASN A 66 6.88 -2.14 -6.40
C ASN A 66 6.87 -3.24 -5.34
N LYS A 67 8.03 -3.66 -4.83
CA LYS A 67 8.08 -4.61 -3.71
C LYS A 67 7.40 -4.02 -2.49
N PHE A 68 7.73 -2.78 -2.12
CA PHE A 68 7.08 -2.10 -1.01
C PHE A 68 5.56 -1.99 -1.21
N LEU A 69 5.11 -1.59 -2.41
CA LEU A 69 3.68 -1.48 -2.72
C LEU A 69 2.95 -2.82 -2.66
N ARG A 70 3.58 -3.91 -3.12
CA ARG A 70 3.01 -5.27 -3.03
C ARG A 70 2.92 -5.74 -1.57
N ASP A 71 3.95 -5.51 -0.78
CA ASP A 71 3.96 -5.84 0.66
C ASP A 71 2.89 -5.04 1.41
N LEU A 72 2.72 -3.75 1.07
CA LEU A 72 1.67 -2.91 1.64
C LEU A 72 0.27 -3.36 1.21
N LYS A 73 0.08 -3.65 -0.07
CA LYS A 73 -1.19 -4.19 -0.59
C LYS A 73 -1.64 -5.40 0.22
N GLU A 74 -0.76 -6.38 0.38
CA GLU A 74 -1.06 -7.60 1.15
C GLU A 74 -1.46 -7.27 2.59
N GLN A 75 -0.74 -6.36 3.26
CA GLN A 75 -1.07 -5.93 4.62
C GLN A 75 -2.46 -5.30 4.71
N LEU A 76 -2.83 -4.42 3.77
CA LEU A 76 -4.15 -3.76 3.77
C LEU A 76 -5.28 -4.77 3.46
N GLU A 77 -5.06 -5.69 2.53
CA GLU A 77 -6.01 -6.78 2.21
C GLU A 77 -6.23 -7.70 3.42
N GLN A 78 -5.16 -8.12 4.09
CA GLN A 78 -5.24 -8.93 5.31
C GLN A 78 -5.95 -8.17 6.44
N TRP A 79 -5.64 -6.88 6.61
CA TRP A 79 -6.27 -6.03 7.62
C TRP A 79 -7.79 -5.94 7.40
N LEU A 80 -8.22 -5.77 6.15
CA LEU A 80 -9.64 -5.70 5.77
C LEU A 80 -10.32 -7.05 5.97
N ALA A 81 -9.68 -8.14 5.55
CA ALA A 81 -10.21 -9.50 5.69
C ALA A 81 -10.46 -9.86 7.16
N ARG A 82 -9.50 -9.58 8.06
CA ARG A 82 -9.62 -9.87 9.51
C ARG A 82 -10.81 -9.17 10.17
N ARG A 83 -11.18 -7.98 9.70
CA ARG A 83 -12.27 -7.15 10.26
C ARG A 83 -13.60 -7.32 9.54
N SER A 84 -13.59 -7.92 8.36
CA SER A 84 -14.80 -8.25 7.59
C SER A 84 -15.34 -9.64 7.92
N SER A 85 -14.52 -10.51 8.52
CA SER A 85 -14.97 -11.80 9.02
C SER A 85 -15.90 -11.63 10.22
N PRO A 86 -17.13 -12.20 10.21
CA PRO A 86 -17.95 -12.24 11.40
C PRO A 86 -17.19 -13.03 12.46
N THR A 87 -17.02 -12.45 13.64
CA THR A 87 -16.51 -13.16 14.80
C THR A 87 -17.49 -14.30 15.08
N THR A 88 -17.16 -15.53 14.70
CA THR A 88 -17.83 -16.71 15.25
C THR A 88 -17.41 -16.79 16.72
N THR A 89 -18.15 -16.07 17.56
CA THR A 89 -18.13 -16.26 19.00
C THR A 89 -18.66 -17.66 19.28
N ASN A 90 -17.77 -18.63 19.39
CA ASN A 90 -18.11 -19.89 20.05
C ASN A 90 -18.17 -19.60 21.55
N THR A 91 -19.41 -19.44 22.03
CA THR A 91 -19.81 -19.61 23.45
C THR A 91 -19.45 -20.99 23.97
#